data_AF-A0A7D9HLE2-F1
#
_entry.id   AF-A0A7D9HLE2-F1
#
_cell.length_a   1.000
_cell.length_b   1.000
_cell.length_c   1.000
_cell.angle_alpha   90.00
_cell.angle_beta   90.00
_cell.angle_gamma   90.00
#
_symmetry.space_group_name_H-M   'P 1'
#
loop_
_entity.id
_entity.type
_entity.pdbx_description
1 polymer ?
#
loop_
_entity_poly.entity_id
_entity_poly.type
_entity_poly.pdbx_seq_one_letter_code
_entity_poly.pdbx_strand_id
1 'polypeptide(L)'
;MVGETVSAYSFSQKNQVKTLASAVYVKTPSGGQIELDPQHLYQRLLLMGVGDILLSELLGYELCSLPATLFDNYMRMRTGDKAELIHHLVKLVPESVVSTLPTTGLRYVIDGGGLLHKFAWPKNSTYAEICTLYVRHVSSSYANATVVFDGYHGPSTKDEAHRRRSSNDVGGTVSVTKEMRLTMSKKAFLGNSSNKQALIYLLADEMGRAGIHVEHGTRKCRLQDYLSEGLCVCLRKYSSCCCRRL
;
A
#
# COMPACT_ATOMS: atom_id res chain seq x y z
N MET A 1 45.84 -25.45 27.53
CA MET A 1 45.55 -25.83 28.93
C MET A 1 45.94 -27.29 29.07
N VAL A 2 47.18 -27.56 29.45
CA VAL A 2 47.68 -28.93 29.68
C VAL A 2 48.27 -28.93 31.08
N GLY A 3 47.72 -29.76 31.97
CA GLY A 3 48.30 -30.02 33.30
C GLY A 3 47.62 -29.38 34.52
N GLU A 4 46.56 -28.58 34.37
CA GLU A 4 45.84 -28.01 35.53
C GLU A 4 44.40 -28.52 35.64
N THR A 5 43.92 -28.67 36.88
CA THR A 5 42.53 -29.01 37.18
C THR A 5 41.62 -27.80 36.96
N VAL A 6 40.48 -28.01 36.30
CA VAL A 6 39.52 -26.94 35.92
C VAL A 6 39.07 -26.10 37.12
N SER A 7 39.04 -26.68 38.32
CA SER A 7 38.67 -26.00 39.57
C SER A 7 39.73 -25.05 40.12
N ALA A 8 41.00 -25.17 39.72
CA ALA A 8 42.09 -24.30 40.18
C ALA A 8 42.32 -23.08 39.26
N TYR A 9 41.69 -23.08 38.07
CA TYR A 9 41.90 -22.05 37.07
C TYR A 9 40.93 -20.87 37.28
N SER A 10 41.48 -19.71 37.65
CA SER A 10 40.72 -18.46 37.77
C SER A 10 40.97 -17.56 36.55
N PHE A 11 39.92 -17.24 35.81
CA PHE A 11 40.02 -16.32 34.67
C PHE A 11 40.34 -14.91 35.14
N SER A 12 41.43 -14.34 34.59
CA SER A 12 41.73 -12.91 34.78
C SER A 12 40.55 -12.05 34.30
N GLN A 13 40.10 -11.08 35.10
CA GLN A 13 38.97 -10.19 34.74
C GLN A 13 39.15 -9.48 33.39
N LYS A 14 40.40 -9.15 33.01
CA LYS A 14 40.71 -8.55 31.69
C LYS A 14 40.42 -9.49 30.51
N ASN A 15 40.31 -10.79 30.75
CA ASN A 15 40.02 -11.83 29.77
C ASN A 15 38.58 -12.38 29.93
N GLN A 16 37.77 -11.82 30.81
CA GLN A 16 36.36 -12.20 30.92
C GLN A 16 35.59 -11.64 29.72
N VAL A 17 35.03 -12.55 28.93
CA VAL A 17 34.09 -12.22 27.86
C VAL A 17 32.83 -11.61 28.46
N LYS A 18 32.46 -10.43 27.97
CA LYS A 18 31.19 -9.79 28.33
C LYS A 18 30.05 -10.57 27.71
N THR A 19 29.00 -10.83 28.49
CA THR A 19 27.80 -11.49 27.96
C THR A 19 27.13 -10.57 26.95
N LEU A 20 26.52 -11.13 25.91
CA LEU A 20 25.80 -10.33 24.92
C LEU A 20 24.68 -9.48 25.58
N ALA A 21 24.08 -9.98 26.66
CA ALA A 21 23.12 -9.24 27.48
C ALA A 21 23.70 -7.95 28.11
N SER A 22 25.01 -7.90 28.35
CA SER A 22 25.71 -6.70 28.86
C SER A 22 26.15 -5.74 27.74
N ALA A 23 26.00 -6.14 26.47
CA ALA A 23 26.38 -5.40 25.28
C ALA A 23 25.20 -5.32 24.32
N VAL A 24 24.12 -4.68 24.77
CA VAL A 24 22.91 -4.43 23.97
C VAL A 24 23.21 -3.58 22.73
N TYR A 25 24.33 -2.84 22.72
CA TYR A 25 24.72 -1.97 21.61
C TYR A 25 26.17 -2.19 21.18
N VAL A 26 26.40 -2.24 19.87
CA VAL A 26 27.73 -2.22 19.26
C VAL A 26 27.95 -0.87 18.59
N LYS A 27 29.10 -0.24 18.90
CA LYS A 27 29.52 0.99 18.23
C LYS A 27 30.07 0.66 16.85
N THR A 28 29.58 1.34 15.82
CA THR A 28 30.12 1.22 14.46
C THR A 28 31.38 2.07 14.31
N PRO A 29 32.28 1.74 13.36
CA PRO A 29 33.43 2.58 13.04
C PRO A 29 33.05 4.02 12.61
N SER A 30 31.83 4.19 12.12
CA SER A 30 31.25 5.49 11.74
C SER A 30 30.63 6.27 12.91
N GLY A 31 30.69 5.75 14.15
CA GLY A 31 30.18 6.42 15.35
C GLY A 31 28.70 6.16 15.66
N GLY A 32 28.01 5.35 14.87
CA GLY A 32 26.65 4.89 15.14
C GLY A 32 26.59 3.80 16.22
N GLN A 33 25.39 3.51 16.71
CA GLN A 33 25.13 2.39 17.62
C GLN A 33 24.12 1.45 16.98
N ILE A 34 24.44 0.16 16.96
CA ILE A 34 23.55 -0.91 16.49
C ILE A 34 23.09 -1.69 17.71
N GLU A 35 21.78 -1.77 17.92
CA GLU A 35 21.20 -2.65 18.92
C GLU A 35 21.31 -4.12 18.47
N LEU A 36 21.85 -4.98 19.34
CA LEU A 36 21.94 -6.41 19.10
C LEU A 36 20.80 -7.13 19.81
N ASP A 37 19.98 -7.84 19.05
CA ASP A 37 19.02 -8.81 19.57
C ASP A 37 19.72 -10.17 19.78
N PRO A 38 19.92 -10.63 21.03
CA PRO A 38 20.61 -11.89 21.32
C PRO A 38 19.87 -13.11 20.77
N GLN A 39 18.54 -13.08 20.71
CA GLN A 39 17.73 -14.19 20.21
C GLN A 39 17.91 -14.34 18.70
N HIS A 40 17.94 -13.21 17.97
CA HIS A 40 18.14 -13.20 16.53
C HIS A 40 19.56 -13.64 16.14
N LEU A 41 20.57 -13.19 16.89
CA LEU A 41 21.96 -13.64 16.70
C LEU A 41 22.08 -15.15 16.90
N TYR A 42 21.45 -15.68 17.95
CA TYR A 42 21.44 -17.12 18.24
C TYR A 42 20.75 -17.93 17.13
N GLN A 43 19.60 -17.47 16.62
CA GLN A 43 18.91 -18.13 15.49
C GLN A 43 19.77 -18.19 14.22
N ARG A 44 20.52 -17.12 13.91
CA ARG A 44 21.45 -17.10 12.77
C ARG A 44 22.64 -18.04 12.96
N LEU A 45 23.21 -18.11 14.17
CA LEU A 45 24.26 -19.08 14.51
C LEU A 45 23.77 -20.52 14.41
N LEU A 46 22.51 -20.79 14.78
CA LEU A 46 21.90 -22.10 14.56
C LEU A 46 21.76 -22.44 13.07
N LEU A 47 21.35 -21.49 12.23
CA LEU A 47 21.31 -21.68 10.78
C LEU A 47 22.70 -21.97 10.18
N MET A 48 23.76 -21.34 10.70
CA MET A 48 25.14 -21.69 10.33
C MET A 48 25.55 -23.10 10.75
N GLY A 49 25.03 -23.59 11.87
CA GLY A 49 25.30 -24.96 12.31
C GLY A 49 24.62 -26.01 11.43
N VAL A 50 23.60 -25.60 10.65
CA VAL A 50 22.77 -26.48 9.82
C VAL A 50 23.09 -26.35 8.32
N GLY A 51 23.67 -25.23 7.86
CA GLY A 51 24.06 -25.04 6.47
C GLY A 51 25.51 -24.56 6.32
N ASP A 52 26.16 -24.91 5.21
CA ASP A 52 27.53 -24.50 4.86
C ASP A 52 27.61 -23.01 4.42
N ILE A 53 27.00 -22.11 5.18
CA ILE A 53 27.01 -20.66 4.92
C ILE A 53 28.20 -20.03 5.66
N LEU A 54 29.06 -19.31 4.93
CA LEU A 54 30.19 -18.62 5.53
C LEU A 54 29.73 -17.48 6.45
N LEU A 55 30.36 -17.36 7.63
CA LEU A 55 30.05 -16.33 8.63
C LEU A 55 30.10 -14.91 8.04
N SER A 56 31.04 -14.65 7.14
CA SER A 56 31.18 -13.35 6.45
C SER A 56 29.99 -13.00 5.57
N GLU A 57 29.39 -13.99 4.91
CA GLU A 57 28.21 -13.77 4.06
C GLU A 57 26.97 -13.52 4.92
N LEU A 58 26.82 -14.26 6.02
CA LEU A 58 25.70 -14.10 6.94
C LEU A 58 25.70 -12.76 7.68
N LEU A 59 26.88 -12.29 8.08
CA LEU A 59 27.08 -10.99 8.72
C LEU A 59 27.08 -9.81 7.73
N GLY A 60 27.08 -10.10 6.42
CA GLY A 60 26.89 -9.08 5.38
C GLY A 60 25.46 -8.52 5.34
N TYR A 61 24.51 -9.20 5.98
CA TYR A 61 23.12 -8.75 6.09
C TYR A 61 22.83 -8.16 7.47
N GLU A 62 22.09 -7.05 7.50
CA GLU A 62 21.67 -6.35 8.71
C GLU A 62 21.12 -7.31 9.78
N LEU A 63 21.65 -7.25 11.01
CA LEU A 63 21.28 -8.10 12.15
C LEU A 63 19.94 -7.69 12.79
N CYS A 64 18.96 -7.29 11.97
CA CYS A 64 17.63 -6.90 12.43
C CYS A 64 16.65 -8.07 12.26
N SER A 65 15.69 -8.19 13.18
CA SER A 65 14.60 -9.17 13.15
C SER A 65 13.68 -8.99 11.93
N LEU A 66 13.68 -7.80 11.32
CA LEU A 66 13.02 -7.47 10.06
C LEU A 66 13.96 -6.66 9.16
N PRO A 67 13.86 -6.77 7.82
CA PRO A 67 14.60 -5.89 6.92
C PRO A 67 14.20 -4.43 7.16
N ALA A 68 15.10 -3.57 7.64
CA ALA A 68 14.79 -2.17 7.94
C ALA A 68 14.40 -1.37 6.68
N THR A 69 14.78 -1.87 5.51
CA THR A 69 14.35 -1.38 4.19
C THR A 69 12.86 -1.62 3.92
N LEU A 70 12.27 -2.68 4.49
CA LEU A 70 10.88 -3.06 4.30
C LEU A 70 9.99 -2.68 5.49
N PHE A 71 10.54 -2.53 6.69
CA PHE A 71 9.78 -2.27 7.91
C PHE A 71 10.30 -1.05 8.67
N ASP A 72 9.40 -0.33 9.33
CA ASP A 72 9.73 0.76 10.24
C ASP A 72 10.07 0.22 11.65
N ASN A 73 10.54 1.11 12.52
CA ASN A 73 10.91 0.78 13.91
C ASN A 73 9.73 0.30 14.77
N TYR A 74 8.49 0.32 14.24
CA TYR A 74 7.29 -0.20 14.88
C TYR A 74 6.84 -1.55 14.28
N MET A 75 7.72 -2.23 13.54
CA MET A 75 7.45 -3.51 12.87
C MET A 75 6.36 -3.40 11.79
N ARG A 76 6.12 -2.20 11.25
CA ARG A 76 5.10 -2.00 10.20
C ARG A 76 5.77 -1.90 8.84
N MET A 77 5.19 -2.55 7.84
CA MET A 77 5.70 -2.49 6.48
C MET A 77 5.73 -1.03 5.99
N ARG A 78 6.89 -0.57 5.51
CA ARG A 78 7.07 0.75 4.92
C ARG A 78 6.19 0.86 3.68
N THR A 79 5.52 1.99 3.55
CA THR A 79 4.74 2.29 2.34
C THR A 79 5.69 2.79 1.26
N GLY A 80 5.76 2.06 0.15
CA GLY A 80 6.46 2.55 -1.04
C GLY A 80 5.77 3.78 -1.63
N ASP A 81 6.57 4.76 -2.06
CA ASP A 81 6.07 5.95 -2.76
C ASP A 81 5.85 5.62 -4.24
N LYS A 82 4.64 5.13 -4.53
CA LYS A 82 4.23 4.81 -5.91
C LYS A 82 4.09 6.05 -6.77
N ALA A 83 3.78 7.20 -6.18
CA ALA A 83 3.57 8.43 -6.94
C ALA A 83 4.90 8.93 -7.48
N GLU A 84 5.93 8.98 -6.63
CA GLU A 84 7.27 9.41 -7.04
C GLU A 84 7.87 8.45 -8.07
N LEU A 85 7.72 7.13 -7.87
CA LEU A 85 8.16 6.14 -8.86
C LEU A 85 7.50 6.37 -10.22
N ILE A 86 6.19 6.57 -10.26
CA ILE A 86 5.48 6.81 -11.53
C ILE A 86 5.91 8.13 -12.15
N HIS A 87 6.10 9.17 -11.35
CA HIS A 87 6.59 10.47 -11.82
C HIS A 87 7.96 10.35 -12.50
N HIS A 88 8.88 9.57 -11.90
CA HIS A 88 10.16 9.26 -12.53
C HIS A 88 10.00 8.41 -13.79
N LEU A 89 9.17 7.38 -13.78
CA LEU A 89 8.95 6.52 -14.95
C LEU A 89 8.38 7.31 -16.13
N VAL A 90 7.43 8.22 -15.89
CA VAL A 90 6.84 9.07 -16.94
C VAL A 90 7.89 9.96 -17.58
N LYS A 91 8.83 10.52 -16.80
CA LYS A 91 9.96 11.31 -17.33
C LYS A 91 10.91 10.50 -18.22
N LEU A 92 10.94 9.18 -18.06
CA LEU A 92 11.78 8.29 -18.85
C LEU A 92 11.09 7.85 -20.16
N VAL A 93 9.80 8.13 -20.34
CA VAL A 93 9.08 7.78 -21.58
C VAL A 93 9.41 8.83 -22.65
N PRO A 94 10.03 8.46 -23.78
CA PRO A 94 10.32 9.40 -24.86
C PRO A 94 9.02 9.91 -25.50
N GLU A 95 8.98 11.20 -25.86
CA GLU A 95 7.83 11.80 -26.55
C GLU A 95 7.50 11.09 -27.88
N SER A 96 8.50 10.50 -28.54
CA SER A 96 8.32 9.71 -29.76
C SER A 96 7.44 8.47 -29.55
N VAL A 97 7.44 7.88 -28.35
CA VAL A 97 6.54 6.76 -28.04
C VAL A 97 5.11 7.27 -27.86
N VAL A 98 4.95 8.42 -27.20
CA VAL A 98 3.63 9.03 -26.97
C VAL A 98 2.97 9.46 -28.28
N SER A 99 3.75 10.01 -29.23
CA SER A 99 3.24 10.46 -30.53
C SER A 99 2.85 9.30 -31.47
N THR A 100 3.38 8.09 -31.23
CA THR A 100 2.96 6.88 -31.96
C THR A 100 1.69 6.23 -31.42
N LEU A 101 1.15 6.70 -30.29
CA LEU A 101 -0.08 6.12 -29.73
C LEU A 101 -1.29 6.48 -30.61
N PRO A 102 -2.10 5.49 -31.02
CA PRO A 102 -3.36 5.73 -31.71
C PRO A 102 -4.24 6.73 -30.97
N THR A 103 -4.77 7.70 -31.71
CA THR A 103 -5.69 8.74 -31.21
C THR A 103 -7.14 8.29 -31.22
N THR A 104 -7.44 7.18 -31.90
CA THR A 104 -8.77 6.59 -32.03
C THR A 104 -8.79 5.17 -31.48
N GLY A 105 -9.98 4.69 -31.08
CA GLY A 105 -10.13 3.36 -30.47
C GLY A 105 -9.61 3.23 -29.04
N LEU A 106 -9.27 4.35 -28.39
CA LEU A 106 -8.80 4.37 -27.02
C LEU A 106 -9.92 3.97 -26.05
N ARG A 107 -9.57 3.12 -25.08
CA ARG A 107 -10.41 2.83 -23.91
C ARG A 107 -9.83 3.53 -22.70
N TYR A 108 -10.69 4.21 -21.93
CA TYR A 108 -10.28 4.88 -20.70
C TYR A 108 -10.54 3.95 -19.53
N VAL A 109 -9.48 3.52 -18.83
CA VAL A 109 -9.64 2.76 -17.60
C VAL A 109 -9.46 3.70 -16.40
N ILE A 110 -10.51 3.78 -15.59
CA ILE A 110 -10.63 4.72 -14.48
C ILE A 110 -10.53 3.95 -13.16
N ASP A 111 -9.62 4.37 -12.28
CA ASP A 111 -9.57 3.88 -10.90
C ASP A 111 -10.82 4.36 -10.13
N GLY A 112 -11.75 3.44 -9.87
CA GLY A 112 -12.98 3.69 -9.13
C GLY A 112 -12.73 4.09 -7.68
N GLY A 113 -11.64 3.60 -7.06
CA GLY A 113 -11.23 4.00 -5.71
C GLY A 113 -10.88 5.49 -5.66
N GLY A 114 -10.07 5.96 -6.62
CA GLY A 114 -9.75 7.37 -6.79
C GLY A 114 -10.96 8.22 -7.16
N LEU A 115 -11.83 7.71 -8.03
CA LEU A 115 -13.05 8.40 -8.46
C LEU A 115 -13.94 8.74 -7.26
N LEU A 116 -14.17 7.80 -6.33
CA LEU A 116 -14.99 8.05 -5.13
C LEU A 116 -14.52 9.27 -4.33
N HIS A 117 -13.23 9.56 -4.29
CA HIS A 117 -12.69 10.71 -3.56
C HIS A 117 -12.76 12.05 -4.33
N LYS A 118 -13.12 12.04 -5.61
CA LYS A 118 -13.08 13.21 -6.49
C LYS A 118 -14.08 14.32 -6.15
N PHE A 119 -15.31 13.97 -5.79
CA PHE A 119 -16.40 14.95 -5.59
C PHE A 119 -16.72 15.17 -4.12
N ALA A 120 -16.92 16.42 -3.71
CA ALA A 120 -17.64 16.69 -2.46
C ALA A 120 -19.11 16.26 -2.63
N TRP A 121 -19.67 15.57 -1.64
CA TRP A 121 -21.09 15.22 -1.66
C TRP A 121 -21.90 16.40 -1.12
N PRO A 122 -22.92 16.89 -1.85
CA PRO A 122 -23.79 17.93 -1.33
C PRO A 122 -24.49 17.45 -0.05
N LYS A 123 -24.74 18.38 0.88
CA LYS A 123 -25.45 18.06 2.12
C LYS A 123 -26.87 17.61 1.79
N ASN A 124 -27.37 16.64 2.56
CA ASN A 124 -28.71 16.06 2.43
C ASN A 124 -29.00 15.38 1.08
N SER A 125 -27.99 15.10 0.25
CA SER A 125 -28.23 14.40 -1.02
C SER A 125 -28.69 12.96 -0.82
N THR A 126 -29.52 12.48 -1.74
CA THR A 126 -29.84 11.06 -1.85
C THR A 126 -28.67 10.28 -2.46
N TYR A 127 -28.60 8.97 -2.24
CA TYR A 127 -27.57 8.16 -2.90
C TYR A 127 -27.75 8.14 -4.43
N ALA A 128 -28.97 8.27 -4.95
CA ALA A 128 -29.23 8.43 -6.38
C ALA A 128 -28.62 9.72 -6.94
N GLU A 129 -28.79 10.85 -6.26
CA GLU A 129 -28.18 12.13 -6.64
C GLU A 129 -26.65 12.03 -6.63
N ILE A 130 -26.09 11.38 -5.59
CA ILE A 130 -24.65 11.12 -5.49
C ILE A 130 -24.18 10.28 -6.69
N CYS A 131 -24.86 9.19 -7.02
CA CYS A 131 -24.50 8.34 -8.16
C CYS A 131 -24.57 9.11 -9.49
N THR A 132 -25.59 9.95 -9.66
CA THR A 132 -25.76 10.81 -10.84
C THR A 132 -24.56 11.73 -11.05
N LEU A 133 -23.96 12.29 -9.99
CA LEU A 133 -22.74 13.11 -10.09
C LEU A 133 -21.58 12.33 -10.73
N TYR A 134 -21.38 11.08 -10.31
CA TYR A 134 -20.32 10.22 -10.83
C TYR A 134 -20.58 9.77 -12.26
N VAL A 135 -21.79 9.27 -12.54
CA VAL A 135 -22.20 8.82 -13.88
C VAL A 135 -22.05 9.96 -14.87
N ARG A 136 -22.63 11.12 -14.57
CA ARG A 136 -22.55 12.31 -15.43
C ARG A 136 -21.10 12.69 -15.70
N HIS A 137 -20.23 12.64 -14.70
CA HIS A 137 -18.82 12.96 -14.90
C HIS A 137 -18.13 12.00 -15.86
N VAL A 138 -18.33 10.70 -15.68
CA VAL A 138 -17.67 9.68 -16.52
C VAL A 138 -18.19 9.78 -17.95
N SER A 139 -19.51 9.81 -18.15
CA SER A 139 -20.13 9.88 -19.47
C SER A 139 -19.78 11.16 -20.24
N SER A 140 -19.62 12.30 -19.55
CA SER A 140 -19.31 13.57 -20.23
C SER A 140 -17.82 13.78 -20.52
N SER A 141 -16.95 13.12 -19.75
CA SER A 141 -15.50 13.36 -19.82
C SER A 141 -14.75 12.32 -20.63
N TYR A 142 -15.30 11.11 -20.80
CA TYR A 142 -14.60 9.98 -21.37
C TYR A 142 -15.52 9.20 -22.33
N ALA A 143 -15.08 9.05 -23.58
CA ALA A 143 -15.69 8.13 -24.52
C ALA A 143 -15.15 6.71 -24.28
N ASN A 144 -15.99 5.67 -24.30
CA ASN A 144 -15.57 4.27 -24.10
C ASN A 144 -14.78 4.05 -22.78
N ALA A 145 -15.42 4.39 -21.66
CA ALA A 145 -14.83 4.29 -20.32
C ALA A 145 -15.16 2.96 -19.62
N THR A 146 -14.16 2.43 -18.92
CA THR A 146 -14.28 1.30 -17.99
C THR A 146 -13.86 1.77 -16.60
N VAL A 147 -14.78 1.70 -15.63
CA VAL A 147 -14.50 2.03 -14.23
C VAL A 147 -14.18 0.76 -13.46
N VAL A 148 -13.03 0.71 -12.80
CA VAL A 148 -12.56 -0.47 -12.08
C VAL A 148 -12.58 -0.20 -10.59
N PHE A 149 -13.40 -0.96 -9.85
CA PHE A 149 -13.42 -0.90 -8.39
C PHE A 149 -12.60 -2.05 -7.78
N ASP A 150 -11.78 -1.74 -6.78
CA ASP A 150 -11.11 -2.75 -5.95
C ASP A 150 -12.20 -3.56 -5.20
N GLY A 151 -12.17 -4.89 -5.31
CA GLY A 151 -13.03 -5.76 -4.50
C GLY A 151 -12.55 -5.84 -3.06
N TYR A 152 -13.49 -5.75 -2.12
CA TYR A 152 -13.23 -5.81 -0.67
C TYR A 152 -13.38 -7.22 -0.07
N HIS A 153 -12.95 -8.26 -0.80
CA HIS A 153 -13.09 -9.65 -0.35
C HIS A 153 -11.76 -10.25 0.13
N GLY A 154 -11.73 -10.63 1.41
CA GLY A 154 -10.67 -11.43 2.03
C GLY A 154 -9.45 -10.63 2.52
N PRO A 155 -8.54 -11.30 3.25
CA PRO A 155 -7.29 -10.69 3.72
C PRO A 155 -6.45 -10.23 2.53
N SER A 156 -6.03 -8.97 2.57
CA SER A 156 -5.28 -8.32 1.51
C SER A 156 -3.90 -7.91 2.01
N THR A 157 -2.91 -7.95 1.13
CA THR A 157 -1.60 -7.31 1.38
C THR A 157 -1.71 -5.79 1.61
N LYS A 158 -2.90 -5.20 1.38
CA LYS A 158 -3.23 -3.81 1.69
C LYS A 158 -3.95 -3.64 3.04
N ASP A 159 -4.21 -4.68 3.82
CA ASP A 159 -4.97 -4.56 5.08
C ASP A 159 -4.33 -3.55 6.03
N GLU A 160 -3.00 -3.51 6.08
CA GLU A 160 -2.26 -2.50 6.85
C GLU A 160 -2.47 -1.08 6.30
N ALA A 161 -2.45 -0.93 4.98
CA ALA A 161 -2.72 0.36 4.35
C ALA A 161 -4.19 0.79 4.51
N HIS A 162 -5.13 -0.16 4.58
CA HIS A 162 -6.53 0.09 4.92
C HIS A 162 -6.65 0.52 6.37
N ARG A 163 -6.04 -0.22 7.31
CA ARG A 163 -6.00 0.09 8.75
C ARG A 163 -5.46 1.49 9.02
N ARG A 164 -4.42 1.91 8.32
CA ARG A 164 -3.86 3.28 8.42
C ARG A 164 -4.78 4.36 7.86
N ARG A 165 -5.67 4.04 6.91
CA ARG A 165 -6.59 4.99 6.25
C ARG A 165 -7.98 5.02 6.87
N SER A 166 -8.42 3.93 7.49
CA SER A 166 -9.61 3.90 8.32
C SER A 166 -9.35 4.78 9.55
N SER A 167 -10.02 5.92 9.63
CA SER A 167 -10.07 6.69 10.87
C SER A 167 -10.78 5.88 11.95
N ASN A 168 -10.43 6.09 13.22
CA ASN A 168 -11.23 5.59 14.36
C ASN A 168 -12.68 6.13 14.33
N ASP A 169 -12.92 7.17 13.55
CA ASP A 169 -14.22 7.73 13.21
C ASP A 169 -14.80 6.99 11.99
N VAL A 170 -15.37 5.81 12.22
CA VAL A 170 -16.09 5.02 11.21
C VAL A 170 -17.59 5.23 11.46
N GLY A 171 -18.31 5.67 10.43
CA GLY A 171 -19.76 5.81 10.53
C GLY A 171 -20.45 4.46 10.74
N GLY A 172 -21.59 4.47 11.42
CA GLY A 172 -22.43 3.27 11.58
C GLY A 172 -22.80 2.65 10.23
N THR A 173 -23.00 1.34 10.20
CA THR A 173 -23.48 0.66 9.00
C THR A 173 -24.88 1.14 8.66
N VAL A 174 -25.11 1.55 7.41
CA VAL A 174 -26.40 2.03 6.92
C VAL A 174 -26.84 1.23 5.71
N SER A 175 -28.16 1.10 5.53
CA SER A 175 -28.70 0.61 4.27
C SER A 175 -28.48 1.66 3.17
N VAL A 176 -28.03 1.21 2.00
CA VAL A 176 -27.73 2.09 0.87
C VAL A 176 -28.73 1.77 -0.24
N THR A 177 -29.84 2.51 -0.27
CA THR A 177 -30.84 2.47 -1.34
C THR A 177 -30.94 3.83 -2.03
N LYS A 178 -31.45 3.88 -3.26
CA LYS A 178 -31.43 5.08 -4.12
C LYS A 178 -32.08 6.30 -3.45
N GLU A 179 -33.17 6.09 -2.73
CA GLU A 179 -34.02 7.11 -2.12
C GLU A 179 -33.50 7.60 -0.76
N MET A 180 -32.61 6.84 -0.10
CA MET A 180 -32.08 7.20 1.20
C MET A 180 -31.14 8.41 1.11
N ARG A 181 -31.24 9.28 2.10
CA ARG A 181 -30.39 10.47 2.24
C ARG A 181 -29.12 10.14 3.01
N LEU A 182 -28.04 10.81 2.64
CA LEU A 182 -26.78 10.76 3.36
C LEU A 182 -26.97 11.35 4.77
N THR A 183 -26.82 10.52 5.80
CA THR A 183 -27.00 10.89 7.22
C THR A 183 -25.69 11.27 7.93
N MET A 184 -24.55 11.02 7.30
CA MET A 184 -23.22 11.20 7.89
C MET A 184 -22.25 11.88 6.92
N SER A 185 -21.08 12.27 7.41
CA SER A 185 -20.05 12.84 6.53
C SER A 185 -19.57 11.80 5.50
N LYS A 186 -19.20 12.26 4.31
CA LYS A 186 -18.57 11.42 3.28
C LYS A 186 -17.37 10.62 3.82
N LYS A 187 -16.57 11.25 4.70
CA LYS A 187 -15.41 10.62 5.32
C LYS A 187 -15.82 9.45 6.21
N ALA A 188 -16.79 9.67 7.11
CA ALA A 188 -17.29 8.62 8.00
C ALA A 188 -17.96 7.48 7.21
N PHE A 189 -18.73 7.81 6.17
CA PHE A 189 -19.38 6.83 5.30
C PHE A 189 -18.38 5.95 4.55
N LEU A 190 -17.41 6.56 3.86
CA LEU A 190 -16.39 5.82 3.09
C LEU A 190 -15.35 5.12 3.97
N GLY A 191 -15.26 5.49 5.25
CA GLY A 191 -14.44 4.80 6.24
C GLY A 191 -15.00 3.43 6.64
N ASN A 192 -16.32 3.24 6.51
CA ASN A 192 -16.98 1.96 6.74
C ASN A 192 -16.92 1.10 5.46
N SER A 193 -16.26 -0.06 5.52
CA SER A 193 -16.07 -0.94 4.37
C SER A 193 -17.39 -1.46 3.80
N SER A 194 -18.36 -1.79 4.65
CA SER A 194 -19.69 -2.26 4.24
C SER A 194 -20.47 -1.17 3.52
N ASN A 195 -20.49 0.04 4.07
CA ASN A 195 -21.16 1.20 3.43
C ASN A 195 -20.51 1.54 2.09
N LYS A 196 -19.17 1.55 2.06
CA LYS A 196 -18.41 1.81 0.83
C LYS A 196 -18.70 0.76 -0.25
N GLN A 197 -18.71 -0.52 0.12
CA GLN A 197 -19.01 -1.60 -0.81
C GLN A 197 -20.45 -1.53 -1.33
N ALA A 198 -21.42 -1.24 -0.46
CA ALA A 198 -22.82 -1.07 -0.84
C ALA A 198 -23.00 0.11 -1.83
N LEU A 199 -22.31 1.23 -1.60
CA LEU A 199 -22.29 2.34 -2.55
C LEU A 199 -21.64 1.96 -3.89
N ILE A 200 -20.55 1.19 -3.88
CA ILE A 200 -19.88 0.73 -5.11
C ILE A 200 -20.84 -0.10 -5.94
N TYR A 201 -21.58 -1.04 -5.34
CA TYR A 201 -22.57 -1.84 -6.06
C TYR A 201 -23.70 -1.00 -6.63
N LEU A 202 -24.23 -0.06 -5.85
CA LEU A 202 -25.25 0.85 -6.33
C LEU A 202 -24.76 1.71 -7.51
N LEU A 203 -23.53 2.23 -7.41
CA LEU A 203 -22.93 3.05 -8.44
C LEU A 203 -22.62 2.23 -9.70
N ALA A 204 -22.18 0.98 -9.54
CA ALA A 204 -21.92 0.07 -10.65
C ALA A 204 -23.19 -0.22 -11.46
N ASP A 205 -24.32 -0.46 -10.79
CA ASP A 205 -25.65 -0.61 -11.41
C ASP A 205 -26.01 0.64 -12.23
N GLU A 206 -25.93 1.82 -11.62
CA GLU A 206 -26.26 3.09 -12.28
C GLU A 206 -25.33 3.40 -13.48
N MET A 207 -24.04 3.11 -13.35
CA MET A 207 -23.09 3.23 -14.46
C MET A 207 -23.40 2.27 -15.59
N GLY A 208 -23.72 1.01 -15.29
CA GLY A 208 -24.12 0.01 -16.29
C GLY A 208 -25.38 0.43 -17.04
N ARG A 209 -26.38 0.97 -16.35
CA ARG A 209 -27.61 1.51 -16.96
C ARG A 209 -27.35 2.72 -17.87
N ALA A 210 -26.30 3.48 -17.59
CA ALA A 210 -25.84 4.59 -18.41
C ALA A 210 -24.88 4.16 -19.55
N GLY A 211 -24.64 2.86 -19.74
CA GLY A 211 -23.76 2.33 -20.78
C GLY A 211 -22.27 2.45 -20.48
N ILE A 212 -21.88 2.70 -19.22
CA ILE A 212 -20.49 2.70 -18.77
C ILE A 212 -20.13 1.26 -18.34
N HIS A 213 -18.98 0.76 -18.81
CA HIS A 213 -18.47 -0.53 -18.36
C HIS A 213 -17.92 -0.43 -16.94
N VAL A 214 -18.28 -1.37 -16.07
CA VAL A 214 -17.79 -1.44 -14.70
C VAL A 214 -17.24 -2.83 -14.42
N GLU A 215 -16.03 -2.88 -13.88
CA GLU A 215 -15.39 -4.13 -13.46
C GLU A 215 -15.07 -4.10 -11.96
N HIS A 216 -15.32 -5.23 -11.31
CA HIS A 216 -14.97 -5.46 -9.91
C HIS A 216 -13.74 -6.37 -9.85
N GLY A 217 -12.66 -5.90 -9.25
CA GLY A 217 -11.47 -6.72 -9.06
C GLY A 217 -11.73 -7.86 -8.08
N THR A 218 -11.68 -9.11 -8.54
CA THR A 218 -11.83 -10.33 -7.72
C THR A 218 -10.72 -10.45 -6.66
N ARG A 219 -9.52 -9.97 -6.99
CA ARG A 219 -8.44 -9.55 -6.07
C ARG A 219 -7.64 -8.48 -6.79
N LYS A 220 -7.32 -7.36 -6.11
CA LYS A 220 -6.50 -6.22 -6.57
C LYS A 220 -6.40 -6.14 -8.11
N CYS A 221 -7.25 -5.35 -8.75
CA CYS A 221 -6.92 -4.91 -10.10
C CYS A 221 -5.67 -4.02 -9.99
N ARG A 222 -4.51 -4.54 -10.40
CA ARG A 222 -3.48 -3.61 -10.84
C ARG A 222 -3.97 -3.15 -12.20
N LEU A 223 -4.00 -1.85 -12.43
CA LEU A 223 -4.09 -1.28 -13.77
C LEU A 223 -3.06 -1.91 -14.75
N GLN A 224 -2.03 -2.61 -14.24
CA GLN A 224 -1.07 -3.42 -15.01
C GLN A 224 -1.71 -4.62 -15.72
N ASP A 225 -2.77 -5.22 -15.20
CA ASP A 225 -3.42 -6.39 -15.81
C ASP A 225 -4.23 -6.01 -17.07
N TYR A 226 -4.54 -4.72 -17.25
CA TYR A 226 -5.18 -4.15 -18.45
C TYR A 226 -4.16 -3.54 -19.44
N LEU A 227 -2.87 -3.50 -19.08
CA LEU A 227 -1.81 -2.99 -19.97
C LEU A 227 -1.26 -4.07 -20.92
N SER A 228 -1.62 -5.35 -20.73
CA SER A 228 -1.21 -6.46 -21.60
C SER A 228 -2.01 -6.57 -22.90
N GLU A 229 -3.18 -5.93 -22.98
CA GLU A 229 -4.02 -5.91 -24.19
C GLU A 229 -4.27 -4.47 -24.62
N GLY A 230 -3.41 -3.95 -25.52
CA GLY A 230 -3.65 -2.82 -26.42
C GLY A 230 -4.45 -1.59 -25.94
N LEU A 231 -3.80 -0.41 -25.99
CA LEU A 231 -4.44 0.92 -26.12
C LEU A 231 -5.36 1.35 -24.96
N CYS A 232 -4.83 1.26 -23.74
CA CYS A 232 -5.49 1.81 -22.55
C CYS A 232 -4.82 3.12 -22.10
N VAL A 233 -5.55 4.24 -22.10
CA VAL A 233 -5.09 5.48 -21.45
C VAL A 233 -5.49 5.43 -19.97
N CYS A 234 -4.52 5.11 -19.11
CA CYS A 234 -4.69 5.17 -17.66
C CYS A 234 -4.61 6.63 -17.17
N LEU A 235 -5.74 7.30 -16.99
CA LEU A 235 -5.79 8.59 -16.32
C LEU A 235 -5.71 8.41 -14.80
N ARG A 236 -4.50 8.21 -14.27
CA ARG A 236 -4.24 8.54 -12.86
C ARG A 236 -4.02 10.05 -12.74
N LYS A 237 -5.10 10.83 -12.69
CA LYS A 237 -5.01 12.15 -12.04
C LYS A 237 -4.92 11.89 -10.54
N TYR A 238 -3.69 11.69 -10.06
CA TYR A 238 -3.42 11.42 -8.66
C TYR A 238 -3.88 12.58 -7.77
N SER A 239 -4.72 12.19 -6.82
CA SER A 239 -5.00 12.78 -5.51
C SER A 239 -4.57 14.23 -5.27
N SER A 240 -5.59 15.08 -5.07
CA SER A 240 -5.64 16.07 -3.98
C SER A 240 -4.32 16.80 -3.69
N CYS A 241 -3.97 17.75 -4.55
CA CYS A 241 -3.43 19.00 -4.06
C CYS A 241 -4.14 20.11 -4.82
N CYS A 242 -5.13 20.70 -4.15
CA CYS A 242 -5.64 22.00 -4.53
C CYS A 242 -4.48 22.98 -4.33
N CYS A 243 -3.78 23.35 -5.40
CA CYS A 243 -2.97 24.56 -5.44
C CYS A 243 -3.01 25.10 -6.86
N ARG A 244 -3.97 26.01 -7.06
CA ARG A 244 -3.97 26.98 -8.14
C ARG A 244 -2.84 27.97 -7.83
N ARG A 245 -1.91 28.16 -8.76
CA ARG A 245 -1.24 29.45 -8.96
C ARG A 245 -0.95 29.61 -10.44
N LEU A 246 -1.17 30.85 -10.87
CA LEU A 246 -1.13 31.37 -12.24
C LEU A 246 0.13 30.93 -12.99
#